data_AF-K0XJM8-F1
#
_entry.id   AF-K0XJM8-F1
#
_cell.length_a   1.000
_cell.length_b   1.000
_cell.length_c   1.000
_cell.angle_alpha   90.00
_cell.angle_beta   90.00
_cell.angle_gamma   90.00
#
_symmetry.space_group_name_H-M   'P 1'
#
loop_
_entity.id
_entity.type
_entity.pdbx_description
1 polymer ?
#
loop_
_entity_poly.entity_id
_entity_poly.type
_entity_poly.pdbx_seq_one_letter_code
_entity_poly.pdbx_strand_id
1 'polypeptide(L)'
;MKREELLYICGGKEWHSNDDNICFTGNVYGKEINFDFSGYREEELLSYLGDLLERIINDIERLDKEARGIIKEQHKNEDVDILELSDIIFDKSGCYNMFALGYRVGETQAGELYLLIKFDENLLADSDIVYEVY
;
A
#
# COMPACT_ATOMS: atom_id res chain seq x y z
N MET A 1 17.81 -0.29 6.17
CA MET A 1 17.55 1.16 5.98
C MET A 1 17.33 1.83 7.33
N LYS A 2 17.49 3.16 7.48
CA LYS A 2 17.03 3.91 8.69
C LYS A 2 15.67 4.56 8.46
N ARG A 3 14.92 4.88 9.52
CA ARG A 3 13.64 5.60 9.40
C ARG A 3 13.78 6.92 8.65
N GLU A 4 14.80 7.71 8.98
CA GLU A 4 15.01 9.02 8.36
C GLU A 4 15.33 8.89 6.87
N GLU A 5 15.97 7.79 6.47
CA GLU A 5 16.26 7.46 5.08
C GLU A 5 14.98 7.05 4.33
N LEU A 6 14.15 6.18 4.93
CA LEU A 6 12.85 5.80 4.39
C LEU A 6 11.96 7.03 4.17
N LEU A 7 11.81 7.87 5.19
CA LEU A 7 11.05 9.11 5.09
C LEU A 7 11.65 10.05 4.04
N TYR A 8 12.97 10.10 3.89
CA TYR A 8 13.58 10.93 2.86
C TYR A 8 13.24 10.46 1.44
N ILE A 9 13.37 9.15 1.15
CA ILE A 9 13.15 8.62 -0.21
C ILE A 9 11.70 8.73 -0.68
N CYS A 10 10.74 8.71 0.24
CA CYS A 10 9.32 8.84 -0.09
C CYS A 10 8.73 10.20 0.29
N GLY A 11 9.53 11.22 0.63
CA GLY A 11 9.00 12.51 1.10
C GLY A 11 8.06 12.39 2.31
N GLY A 12 8.33 11.42 3.18
CA GLY A 12 7.51 10.99 4.29
C GLY A 12 7.41 11.99 5.44
N LYS A 13 6.23 11.99 6.08
CA LYS A 13 5.87 12.80 7.24
C LYS A 13 4.99 11.99 8.19
N GLU A 14 4.75 12.56 9.38
CA GLU A 14 3.72 12.06 10.31
C GLU A 14 3.95 10.61 10.76
N TRP A 15 5.21 10.21 10.96
CA TRP A 15 5.55 8.89 11.49
C TRP A 15 4.93 8.67 12.86
N HIS A 16 4.06 7.67 12.93
CA HIS A 16 3.44 7.16 14.13
C HIS A 16 3.85 5.71 14.33
N SER A 17 4.16 5.34 15.57
CA SER A 17 4.50 3.97 15.94
C SER A 17 3.97 3.69 17.33
N ASN A 18 3.26 2.58 17.46
CA ASN A 18 2.84 2.00 18.73
C ASN A 18 3.16 0.49 18.74
N ASP A 19 2.67 -0.24 19.73
CA ASP A 19 3.02 -1.65 19.93
C ASP A 19 2.50 -2.57 18.81
N ASP A 20 1.44 -2.17 18.10
CA ASP A 20 0.71 -3.00 17.14
C ASP A 20 0.72 -2.45 15.71
N ASN A 21 1.07 -1.18 15.50
CA ASN A 21 1.09 -0.57 14.16
C ASN A 21 2.19 0.50 14.03
N ILE A 22 2.70 0.62 12.82
CA ILE A 22 3.51 1.74 12.37
C ILE A 22 2.84 2.32 11.14
N CYS A 23 2.67 3.64 11.10
CA CYS A 23 2.16 4.29 9.91
C CYS A 23 2.83 5.65 9.68
N PHE A 24 2.88 6.05 8.41
CA PHE A 24 3.33 7.37 7.99
C PHE A 24 2.75 7.70 6.63
N THR A 25 2.79 8.98 6.25
CA THR A 25 2.33 9.41 4.92
C THR A 25 3.53 9.77 4.07
N GLY A 26 3.66 9.17 2.89
CA GLY A 26 4.67 9.49 1.87
C GLY A 26 4.08 10.26 0.69
N ASN A 27 4.93 11.01 -0.03
CA ASN A 27 4.64 11.51 -1.36
C ASN A 27 5.47 10.71 -2.39
N VAL A 28 4.83 9.77 -3.08
CA VAL A 28 5.50 8.92 -4.08
C VAL A 28 4.85 9.14 -5.45
N TYR A 29 5.69 9.43 -6.45
CA TYR A 29 5.26 9.77 -7.82
C TYR A 29 4.16 10.86 -7.87
N GLY A 30 4.27 11.85 -6.98
CA GLY A 30 3.33 12.97 -6.91
C GLY A 30 1.99 12.66 -6.23
N LYS A 31 1.83 11.46 -5.68
CA LYS A 31 0.64 11.03 -4.92
C LYS A 31 0.97 10.98 -3.43
N GLU A 32 0.07 11.48 -2.60
CA GLU A 32 0.14 11.28 -1.15
C GLU A 32 -0.42 9.88 -0.84
N ILE A 33 0.38 9.04 -0.19
CA ILE A 33 0.09 7.63 0.07
C ILE A 33 0.40 7.33 1.54
N ASN A 34 -0.54 6.72 2.25
CA ASN A 34 -0.29 6.22 3.59
C ASN A 34 0.39 4.85 3.51
N PHE A 35 1.40 4.67 4.34
CA PHE A 35 2.01 3.37 4.57
C PHE A 35 1.54 2.87 5.92
N ASP A 36 0.94 1.68 5.96
CA ASP A 36 0.49 1.01 7.20
C ASP A 36 1.21 -0.32 7.38
N PHE A 37 1.70 -0.58 8.59
CA PHE A 37 2.49 -1.77 8.91
C PHE A 37 1.96 -2.42 10.19
N SER A 38 0.85 -3.12 10.03
CA SER A 38 0.19 -3.83 11.11
C SER A 38 1.04 -5.02 11.60
N GLY A 39 1.28 -5.06 12.91
CA GLY A 39 2.03 -6.11 13.62
C GLY A 39 3.56 -5.98 13.56
N TYR A 40 4.10 -4.94 12.92
CA TYR A 40 5.55 -4.73 12.80
C TYR A 40 6.10 -3.83 13.91
N ARG A 41 7.29 -4.17 14.41
CA ARG A 41 8.12 -3.23 15.19
C ARG A 41 9.05 -2.45 14.28
N GLU A 42 9.46 -1.24 14.71
CA GLU A 42 10.29 -0.35 13.87
C GLU A 42 11.60 -1.03 13.46
N GLU A 43 12.24 -1.73 14.40
CA GLU A 43 13.47 -2.49 14.13
C GLU A 43 13.27 -3.58 13.07
N GLU A 44 12.14 -4.28 13.10
CA GLU A 44 11.79 -5.34 12.14
C GLU A 44 11.49 -4.75 10.76
N LEU A 45 10.67 -3.70 10.70
CA LEU A 45 10.31 -3.00 9.46
C LEU A 45 11.57 -2.50 8.75
N LEU A 46 12.43 -1.76 9.45
CA LEU A 46 13.59 -1.12 8.85
C LEU A 46 14.71 -2.09 8.45
N SER A 47 14.81 -3.24 9.12
CA SER A 47 15.82 -4.26 8.85
C SER A 47 15.36 -5.30 7.81
N TYR A 48 14.11 -5.73 7.85
CA TYR A 48 13.59 -6.77 6.96
C TYR A 48 12.93 -6.23 5.71
N LEU A 49 12.21 -5.10 5.82
CA LEU A 49 11.44 -4.54 4.70
C LEU A 49 12.17 -3.39 3.99
N GLY A 50 13.29 -2.89 4.52
CA GLY A 50 13.99 -1.72 3.96
C GLY A 50 14.26 -1.82 2.46
N ASP A 51 14.89 -2.91 2.01
CA ASP A 51 15.21 -3.13 0.60
C ASP A 51 13.93 -3.33 -0.25
N LEU A 52 12.89 -3.95 0.32
CA LEU A 52 11.61 -4.13 -0.36
C LEU A 52 10.87 -2.80 -0.53
N LEU A 53 10.85 -1.96 0.51
CA LEU A 53 10.22 -0.64 0.48
C LEU A 53 10.87 0.26 -0.56
N GLU A 54 12.21 0.24 -0.65
CA GLU A 54 12.92 0.97 -1.70
C GLU A 54 12.51 0.50 -3.10
N ARG A 55 12.41 -0.82 -3.31
CA ARG A 55 11.93 -1.39 -4.57
C ARG A 55 10.49 -0.98 -4.88
N ILE A 56 9.58 -1.05 -3.91
CA ILE A 56 8.17 -0.64 -4.07
C ILE A 56 8.07 0.84 -4.44
N ILE A 57 8.79 1.71 -3.73
CA ILE A 57 8.80 3.16 -3.97
C ILE A 57 9.31 3.46 -5.39
N ASN A 58 10.38 2.79 -5.82
CA ASN A 58 10.95 2.95 -7.15
C ASN A 58 10.05 2.41 -8.28
N ASP A 59 9.29 1.33 -8.01
CA ASP A 59 8.42 0.67 -8.99
C ASP A 59 6.95 1.10 -8.88
N ILE A 60 6.58 2.06 -8.03
CA ILE A 60 5.17 2.30 -7.67
C ILE A 60 4.27 2.59 -8.88
N GLU A 61 4.78 3.28 -9.91
CA GLU A 61 4.01 3.57 -11.12
C GLU A 61 3.70 2.29 -11.92
N ARG A 62 4.66 1.35 -11.98
CA ARG A 62 4.45 0.03 -12.60
C ARG A 62 3.41 -0.76 -11.81
N LEU A 63 3.54 -0.78 -10.48
CA LEU A 63 2.63 -1.50 -9.58
C LEU A 63 1.20 -0.95 -9.67
N ASP A 64 1.05 0.37 -9.64
CA ASP A 64 -0.24 1.05 -9.77
C ASP A 64 -0.91 0.69 -11.11
N LYS A 65 -0.14 0.71 -12.20
CA LYS A 65 -0.65 0.33 -13.53
C LYS A 65 -1.08 -1.14 -13.60
N GLU A 66 -0.32 -2.05 -12.99
CA GLU A 66 -0.63 -3.48 -12.95
C GLU A 66 -1.91 -3.74 -12.14
N ALA A 67 -2.01 -3.16 -10.94
CA ALA A 67 -3.19 -3.23 -10.09
C ALA A 67 -4.45 -2.65 -10.76
N ARG A 68 -4.36 -1.49 -11.40
CA ARG A 68 -5.47 -0.93 -12.19
C ARG A 68 -5.88 -1.81 -13.35
N GLY A 69 -4.92 -2.51 -13.98
CA GLY A 69 -5.20 -3.51 -15.00
C GLY A 69 -6.11 -4.63 -14.48
N ILE A 70 -5.78 -5.17 -13.30
CA ILE A 70 -6.55 -6.22 -12.62
C ILE A 70 -7.95 -5.73 -12.25
N ILE A 71 -8.05 -4.52 -11.65
CA ILE A 71 -9.34 -3.92 -11.31
C ILE A 71 -10.21 -3.76 -12.56
N LYS A 72 -9.63 -3.27 -13.67
CA LYS A 72 -10.35 -3.05 -14.93
C LYS A 72 -10.82 -4.35 -15.58
N GLU A 73 -10.08 -5.45 -15.43
CA GLU A 73 -10.50 -6.75 -15.96
C GLU A 73 -11.75 -7.28 -15.26
N GLN A 74 -11.90 -7.04 -13.96
CA GLN A 74 -13.08 -7.43 -13.18
C GLN A 74 -14.22 -6.40 -13.29
N HIS A 75 -13.90 -5.10 -13.35
CA HIS A 75 -14.83 -3.97 -13.41
C HIS A 75 -14.82 -3.26 -14.77
N LYS A 76 -15.03 -4.00 -15.87
CA LYS A 76 -14.85 -3.51 -17.26
C LYS A 76 -15.63 -2.25 -17.64
N ASN A 77 -16.73 -1.95 -16.95
CA ASN A 77 -17.60 -0.81 -17.24
C ASN A 77 -17.33 0.40 -16.35
N GLU A 78 -16.42 0.29 -15.39
CA GLU A 78 -16.09 1.34 -14.44
C GLU A 78 -14.83 2.08 -14.88
N ASP A 79 -14.78 3.38 -14.57
CA ASP A 79 -13.60 4.19 -14.84
C ASP A 79 -12.59 4.02 -13.71
N VAL A 80 -11.64 3.11 -13.90
CA VAL A 80 -10.61 2.80 -12.91
C VAL A 80 -9.62 3.95 -12.71
N ASP A 81 -9.53 4.89 -13.64
CA ASP A 81 -8.58 6.02 -13.54
C ASP A 81 -9.01 7.04 -12.47
N ILE A 82 -10.28 7.03 -12.05
CA ILE A 82 -10.79 7.89 -10.97
C ILE A 82 -10.37 7.38 -9.57
N LEU A 83 -9.98 6.10 -9.45
CA LEU A 83 -9.63 5.51 -8.17
C LEU A 83 -8.34 6.13 -7.62
N GLU A 84 -8.41 6.58 -6.38
CA GLU A 84 -7.28 7.16 -5.66
C GLU A 84 -6.46 6.04 -5.00
N LEU A 85 -5.25 5.81 -5.53
CA LEU A 85 -4.24 5.03 -4.80
C LEU A 85 -3.88 5.83 -3.56
N SER A 86 -4.27 5.32 -2.40
CA SER A 86 -4.23 6.02 -1.12
C SER A 86 -3.37 5.30 -0.10
N ASP A 87 -3.21 3.98 -0.21
CA ASP A 87 -2.55 3.19 0.83
C ASP A 87 -1.59 2.14 0.25
N ILE A 88 -0.53 1.87 1.00
CA ILE A 88 0.34 0.70 0.88
C ILE A 88 0.31 0.00 2.23
N ILE A 89 -0.24 -1.21 2.25
CA ILE A 89 -0.59 -1.90 3.49
C ILE A 89 0.25 -3.16 3.64
N PHE A 90 0.89 -3.31 4.79
CA PHE A 90 1.59 -4.51 5.20
C PHE A 90 0.91 -5.08 6.45
N ASP A 91 0.67 -6.38 6.45
CA ASP A 91 0.18 -7.10 7.62
C ASP A 91 1.09 -8.31 7.89
N LYS A 92 1.74 -8.31 9.05
CA LYS A 92 2.65 -9.37 9.48
C LYS A 92 1.97 -10.75 9.59
N SER A 93 0.65 -10.78 9.76
CA SER A 93 -0.12 -12.03 9.78
C SER A 93 -0.19 -12.71 8.41
N GLY A 94 0.13 -11.99 7.33
CA GLY A 94 0.18 -12.51 5.97
C GLY A 94 -1.13 -12.39 5.19
N CYS A 95 -2.11 -11.60 5.65
CA CYS A 95 -3.39 -11.38 4.96
C CYS A 95 -3.24 -10.92 3.50
N TYR A 96 -2.15 -10.20 3.19
CA TYR A 96 -1.90 -9.59 1.88
C TYR A 96 -0.77 -10.25 1.08
N ASN A 97 -0.45 -11.52 1.35
CA ASN A 97 0.82 -12.14 0.94
C ASN A 97 2.01 -11.38 1.55
N MET A 98 2.52 -10.36 0.87
CA MET A 98 3.55 -9.46 1.40
C MET A 98 3.02 -8.05 1.68
N PHE A 99 2.33 -7.45 0.72
CA PHE A 99 1.71 -6.13 0.87
C PHE A 99 0.54 -5.95 -0.10
N ALA A 100 -0.27 -4.92 0.11
CA ALA A 100 -1.32 -4.53 -0.83
C ALA A 100 -1.24 -3.05 -1.20
N LEU A 101 -1.65 -2.73 -2.43
CA LEU A 101 -2.02 -1.37 -2.83
C LEU A 101 -3.51 -1.15 -2.56
N GLY A 102 -3.84 -0.10 -1.83
CA GLY A 102 -5.20 0.28 -1.47
C GLY A 102 -5.74 1.42 -2.31
N TYR A 103 -6.91 1.19 -2.91
CA TYR A 103 -7.62 2.14 -3.74
C TYR A 103 -8.91 2.56 -3.07
N ARG A 104 -8.99 3.83 -2.69
CA ARG A 104 -10.19 4.40 -2.11
C ARG A 104 -11.27 4.52 -3.18
N VAL A 105 -12.43 3.91 -2.91
CA VAL A 105 -13.63 4.00 -3.76
C VAL A 105 -14.54 5.12 -3.26
N GLY A 106 -14.66 5.26 -1.94
CA GLY A 106 -15.43 6.31 -1.27
C GLY A 106 -16.35 5.79 -0.16
N GLU A 107 -17.10 6.70 0.44
CA GLU A 107 -18.01 6.39 1.55
C GLU A 107 -19.22 5.56 1.10
N THR A 108 -19.55 4.55 1.90
CA THR A 108 -20.75 3.72 1.80
C THR A 108 -21.54 3.77 3.11
N GLN A 109 -22.71 3.14 3.16
CA GLN A 109 -23.47 3.01 4.42
C GLN A 109 -22.72 2.22 5.50
N ALA A 110 -21.79 1.36 5.11
CA ALA A 110 -21.05 0.50 6.02
C ALA A 110 -19.71 1.11 6.49
N GLY A 111 -19.29 2.23 5.90
CA GLY A 111 -17.97 2.81 6.10
C GLY A 111 -17.29 3.15 4.77
N GLU A 112 -16.00 3.44 4.82
CA GLU A 112 -15.22 3.81 3.65
C GLU A 112 -14.72 2.56 2.91
N LEU A 113 -15.07 2.45 1.63
CA LEU A 113 -14.76 1.27 0.82
C LEU A 113 -13.41 1.41 0.11
N TYR A 114 -12.61 0.36 0.22
CA TYR A 114 -11.33 0.19 -0.45
C TYR A 114 -11.28 -1.08 -1.29
N LEU A 115 -10.61 -1.00 -2.44
CA LEU A 115 -10.17 -2.15 -3.22
C LEU A 115 -8.69 -2.37 -2.96
N LEU A 116 -8.31 -3.58 -2.56
CA LEU A 116 -6.92 -3.93 -2.30
C LEU A 116 -6.41 -4.94 -3.34
N ILE A 117 -5.26 -4.63 -3.93
CA ILE A 117 -4.53 -5.55 -4.81
C ILE A 117 -3.27 -6.01 -4.09
N LYS A 118 -3.17 -7.31 -3.84
CA LYS A 118 -2.07 -7.94 -3.11
C LYS A 118 -0.87 -8.18 -4.02
N PHE A 119 0.32 -8.11 -3.44
CA PHE A 119 1.59 -8.37 -4.10
C PHE A 119 2.48 -9.26 -3.23
N ASP A 120 3.32 -10.06 -3.88
CA ASP A 120 4.35 -10.86 -3.20
C ASP A 120 5.68 -10.08 -3.02
N GLU A 121 6.67 -10.73 -2.39
CA GLU A 121 8.02 -10.19 -2.19
C GLU A 121 8.81 -9.92 -3.50
N ASN A 122 8.36 -10.50 -4.61
CA ASN A 122 8.92 -10.32 -5.95
C ASN A 122 8.19 -9.22 -6.73
N LEU A 123 7.22 -8.53 -6.10
CA LEU A 123 6.40 -7.49 -6.71
C LEU A 123 5.49 -7.99 -7.83
N LEU A 124 5.01 -9.24 -7.72
CA LEU A 124 4.02 -9.83 -8.61
C LEU A 124 2.62 -9.70 -7.99
N ALA A 125 1.67 -9.22 -8.78
CA ALA A 125 0.30 -9.03 -8.32
C ALA A 125 -0.51 -10.34 -8.25
N ASP A 126 -1.38 -10.42 -7.25
CA ASP A 126 -2.48 -11.39 -7.20
C ASP A 126 -3.63 -10.90 -8.11
N SER A 127 -4.28 -11.83 -8.82
CA SER A 127 -5.44 -11.51 -9.67
C SER A 127 -6.73 -11.24 -8.89
N ASP A 128 -6.78 -11.64 -7.62
CA ASP A 128 -7.95 -11.45 -6.78
C ASP A 128 -7.99 -10.05 -6.16
N ILE A 129 -9.19 -9.44 -6.18
CA ILE A 129 -9.46 -8.15 -5.54
C ILE A 129 -10.07 -8.40 -4.16
N VAL A 130 -9.47 -7.80 -3.13
CA VAL A 130 -10.04 -7.80 -1.78
C VAL A 130 -10.82 -6.50 -1.58
N TYR A 131 -12.02 -6.60 -1.02
CA TYR A 131 -12.88 -5.46 -0.69
C TYR A 131 -12.87 -5.29 0.81
N GLU A 132 -12.45 -4.13 1.28
CA GLU A 132 -12.44 -3.80 2.70
C GLU A 132 -13.24 -2.54 2.98
N VAL A 133 -13.88 -2.53 4.15
CA VAL A 133 -14.65 -1.38 4.64
C VAL A 133 -14.14 -1.04 6.02
N TYR A 134 -13.72 0.21 6.20
CA TYR A 134 -13.22 0.77 7.45
C TYR A 134 -14.22 1.74 8.09
#